data_AF-A0A849L557-F1
#
_entry.id   AF-A0A849L557-F1
#
_cell.length_a   1.000
_cell.length_b   1.000
_cell.length_c   1.000
_cell.angle_alpha   90.00
_cell.angle_beta   90.00
_cell.angle_gamma   90.00
#
_symmetry.space_group_name_H-M   'P 1'
#
loop_
_entity.id
_entity.type
_entity.pdbx_description
1 polymer ?
#
loop_
_entity_poly.entity_id
_entity_poly.type
_entity_poly.pdbx_seq_one_letter_code
_entity_poly.pdbx_strand_id
1 'polypeptide(L)'
;MPKNILLPCTFLIASSLAATGHAEGSGALTLNLADDEYVLPLWSEQSDWSGGESWPSINIHARAPSEGGGDPLVVSLSFEASRWEPAVPELDLTRYKDGAVVLKLFAREEADHGALSVTLEGHEVDGSMLSLAGRFEGTMGTSDNFGRDIDLSDAVPVKGTFEVTLENLD
;
A
#
# COMPACT_ATOMS: atom_id res chain seq x y z
N MET A 1 23.70 -62.78 37.60
CA MET A 1 22.49 -62.71 36.74
C MET A 1 21.71 -61.45 37.12
N PRO A 2 21.16 -60.68 36.17
CA PRO A 2 21.88 -59.71 35.35
C PRO A 2 21.79 -58.25 35.85
N LYS A 3 22.77 -57.45 35.43
CA LYS A 3 22.95 -56.00 35.66
C LYS A 3 22.17 -55.21 34.62
N ASN A 4 21.43 -54.19 35.04
CA ASN A 4 20.80 -53.22 34.13
C ASN A 4 21.81 -52.10 33.80
N ILE A 5 22.13 -51.96 32.52
CA ILE A 5 22.98 -50.93 31.95
C ILE A 5 22.07 -49.76 31.52
N LEU A 6 22.28 -48.58 32.11
CA LEU A 6 21.64 -47.32 31.69
C LEU A 6 22.48 -46.69 30.57
N LEU A 7 21.88 -46.43 29.41
CA LEU A 7 22.46 -45.66 28.31
C LEU A 7 22.39 -44.15 28.61
N PRO A 8 23.43 -43.33 28.35
CA PRO A 8 23.34 -41.88 28.42
C PRO A 8 22.82 -41.29 27.09
N CYS A 9 21.80 -40.43 27.18
CA CYS A 9 21.28 -39.62 26.07
C CYS A 9 22.26 -38.49 25.71
N THR A 10 22.66 -38.42 24.45
CA THR A 10 23.43 -37.32 23.86
C THR A 10 22.53 -36.12 23.58
N PHE A 11 22.83 -34.96 24.18
CA PHE A 11 22.24 -33.67 23.83
C PHE A 11 22.91 -33.12 22.55
N LEU A 12 22.14 -32.93 21.48
CA LEU A 12 22.55 -32.16 20.30
C LEU A 12 22.12 -30.71 20.48
N ILE A 13 23.09 -29.80 20.54
CA ILE A 13 22.86 -28.35 20.54
C ILE A 13 22.64 -27.94 19.07
N ALA A 14 21.39 -27.60 18.72
CA ALA A 14 21.06 -27.04 17.42
C ALA A 14 21.32 -25.53 17.46
N SER A 15 22.37 -25.07 16.78
CA SER A 15 22.61 -23.65 16.52
C SER A 15 21.57 -23.16 15.51
N SER A 16 20.54 -22.46 15.99
CA SER A 16 19.59 -21.74 15.14
C SER A 16 20.30 -20.57 14.46
N LEU A 17 20.55 -20.70 13.16
CA LEU A 17 20.83 -19.56 12.28
C LEU A 17 19.59 -18.65 12.32
N ALA A 18 19.72 -17.49 12.96
CA ALA A 18 18.73 -16.44 12.82
C ALA A 18 18.76 -15.98 11.37
N ALA A 19 17.75 -16.34 10.59
CA ALA A 19 17.51 -15.70 9.31
C ALA A 19 17.19 -14.24 9.61
N THR A 20 18.08 -13.32 9.23
CA THR A 20 17.76 -11.91 9.08
C THR A 20 16.77 -11.80 7.93
N GLY A 21 15.48 -11.96 8.22
CA GLY A 21 14.44 -11.57 7.29
C GLY A 21 14.48 -10.06 7.17
N HIS A 22 14.78 -9.56 5.98
CA HIS A 22 14.42 -8.17 5.65
C HIS A 22 12.91 -8.08 5.80
N ALA A 23 12.45 -7.21 6.69
CA ALA A 23 11.02 -6.98 6.86
C ALA A 23 10.56 -6.16 5.65
N GLU A 24 10.09 -6.85 4.61
CA GLU A 24 9.53 -6.20 3.43
C GLU A 24 8.19 -5.54 3.78
N GLY A 25 7.88 -4.42 3.13
CA GLY A 25 6.55 -3.82 3.21
C GLY A 25 5.46 -4.83 2.87
N SER A 26 4.30 -4.74 3.52
CA SER A 26 3.23 -5.72 3.35
C SER A 26 1.84 -5.09 3.58
N GLY A 27 0.78 -5.87 3.31
CA GLY A 27 -0.60 -5.43 3.48
C GLY A 27 -1.33 -5.25 2.16
N ALA A 28 -2.45 -4.53 2.21
CA ALA A 28 -3.31 -4.36 1.04
C ALA A 28 -4.10 -3.05 1.10
N LEU A 29 -4.56 -2.66 -0.09
CA LEU A 29 -5.54 -1.61 -0.31
C LEU A 29 -6.83 -2.24 -0.83
N THR A 30 -7.96 -1.92 -0.21
CA THR A 30 -9.28 -2.24 -0.76
C THR A 30 -9.81 -1.02 -1.48
N LEU A 31 -10.18 -1.17 -2.74
CA LEU A 31 -10.70 -0.11 -3.61
C LEU A 31 -12.11 -0.45 -4.05
N ASN A 32 -13.03 0.48 -3.83
CA ASN A 32 -14.36 0.51 -4.44
C ASN A 32 -14.35 1.60 -5.51
N LEU A 33 -14.42 1.20 -6.77
CA LEU A 33 -14.51 2.11 -7.92
C LEU A 33 -15.88 1.92 -8.56
N ALA A 34 -16.75 2.93 -8.42
CA ALA A 34 -18.19 2.77 -8.64
C ALA A 34 -18.75 1.57 -7.85
N ASP A 35 -19.26 0.54 -8.54
CA ASP A 35 -19.87 -0.65 -7.93
C ASP A 35 -18.91 -1.86 -7.84
N ASP A 36 -17.67 -1.72 -8.33
CA ASP A 36 -16.68 -2.79 -8.32
C ASP A 36 -15.75 -2.68 -7.10
N GLU A 37 -15.58 -3.79 -6.38
CA GLU A 37 -14.60 -3.91 -5.29
C GLU A 37 -13.35 -4.67 -5.75
N TYR A 38 -12.18 -4.16 -5.36
CA TYR A 38 -10.88 -4.74 -5.61
C TYR A 38 -10.09 -4.82 -4.30
N VAL A 39 -9.49 -5.97 -4.02
CA VAL A 39 -8.49 -6.12 -2.96
C VAL A 39 -7.13 -6.23 -3.63
N LEU A 40 -6.29 -5.22 -3.44
CA LEU A 40 -5.01 -5.05 -4.12
C LEU A 40 -3.89 -5.24 -3.11
N PRO A 41 -3.09 -6.31 -3.19
CA PRO A 41 -1.90 -6.44 -2.35
C PRO A 41 -0.94 -5.27 -2.59
N LEU A 42 -0.26 -4.88 -1.52
CA LEU A 42 0.80 -3.87 -1.58
C LEU A 42 1.88 -4.31 -2.57
N TRP A 43 2.33 -3.38 -3.40
CA TRP A 43 3.52 -3.50 -4.19
C TRP A 43 4.69 -2.94 -3.38
N SER A 44 5.28 -3.79 -2.54
CA SER A 44 6.32 -3.40 -1.58
C SER A 44 7.52 -2.73 -2.24
N GLU A 45 7.96 -3.17 -3.42
CA GLU A 45 9.12 -2.58 -4.10
C GLU A 45 8.87 -1.19 -4.69
N GLN A 46 7.63 -0.69 -4.66
CA GLN A 46 7.25 0.67 -5.09
C GLN A 46 6.61 1.48 -3.96
N SER A 47 6.41 0.87 -2.80
CA SER A 47 5.73 1.49 -1.66
C SER A 47 6.72 1.80 -0.56
N ASP A 48 6.60 2.98 0.00
CA ASP A 48 7.56 3.48 0.97
C ASP A 48 6.95 4.58 1.82
N TRP A 49 7.66 4.93 2.88
CA TRP A 49 7.48 6.21 3.54
C TRP A 49 8.83 6.92 3.67
N SER A 50 8.80 8.24 3.76
CA SER A 50 10.01 9.04 3.93
C SER A 50 9.72 10.25 4.82
N GLY A 51 10.76 11.03 5.13
CA GLY A 51 10.67 12.17 6.05
C GLY A 51 10.93 11.76 7.49
N GLY A 52 10.20 12.32 8.45
CA GLY A 52 10.34 12.01 9.87
C GLY A 52 9.01 11.70 10.52
N GLU A 53 9.02 11.12 11.72
CA GLU A 53 7.78 10.69 12.42
C GLU A 53 6.75 11.83 12.60
N SER A 54 7.19 13.09 12.69
CA SER A 54 6.29 14.25 12.82
C SER A 54 5.75 14.78 11.49
N TRP A 55 6.34 14.38 10.37
CA TRP A 55 5.97 14.77 9.01
C TRP A 55 6.37 13.67 8.03
N PRO A 56 5.72 12.50 8.08
CA PRO A 56 5.93 11.45 7.10
C PRO A 56 5.29 11.84 5.76
N SER A 57 5.97 11.48 4.68
CA SER A 57 5.40 11.37 3.34
C SER A 57 5.13 9.90 3.07
N ILE A 58 3.89 9.57 2.68
CA ILE A 58 3.42 8.20 2.50
C ILE A 58 3.22 7.96 1.00
N ASN A 59 3.71 6.84 0.50
CA ASN A 59 3.52 6.39 -0.87
C ASN A 59 3.10 4.91 -0.89
N ILE A 60 1.83 4.64 -1.18
CA ILE A 60 1.25 3.29 -1.22
C ILE A 60 0.98 2.93 -2.67
N HIS A 61 1.73 1.97 -3.21
CA HIS A 61 1.43 1.34 -4.49
C HIS A 61 0.78 -0.01 -4.25
N ALA A 62 -0.32 -0.29 -4.93
CA ALA A 62 -1.00 -1.57 -4.87
C ALA A 62 -1.34 -2.04 -6.28
N ARG A 63 -1.30 -3.35 -6.49
CA ARG A 63 -1.56 -3.94 -7.82
C ARG A 63 -2.35 -5.23 -7.72
N ALA A 64 -3.15 -5.51 -8.74
CA ALA A 64 -3.73 -6.84 -8.93
C ALA A 64 -2.72 -7.70 -9.71
N PRO A 65 -2.00 -8.64 -9.08
CA PRO A 65 -1.08 -9.52 -9.82
C PRO A 65 -1.88 -10.47 -10.74
N SER A 66 -1.38 -10.73 -11.94
CA SER A 66 -1.95 -11.78 -12.82
C SER A 66 -0.96 -12.92 -13.06
N GLU A 67 -1.48 -14.14 -13.23
CA GLU A 67 -0.67 -15.34 -13.52
C GLU A 67 0.13 -15.22 -14.84
N GLY A 68 -0.27 -14.31 -15.73
CA GLY A 68 0.43 -14.01 -16.99
C GLY A 68 1.58 -13.00 -16.86
N GLY A 69 1.89 -12.51 -15.66
CA GLY A 69 2.97 -11.56 -15.41
C GLY A 69 2.66 -10.09 -15.75
N GLY A 70 1.39 -9.77 -16.03
CA GLY A 70 0.92 -8.38 -16.15
C GLY A 70 0.22 -7.89 -14.88
N ASP A 71 0.13 -6.57 -14.73
CA ASP A 71 -0.58 -5.90 -13.63
C ASP A 71 -1.86 -5.25 -14.18
N PRO A 72 -2.99 -5.98 -14.28
CA PRO A 72 -4.25 -5.48 -14.86
C PRO A 72 -4.79 -4.20 -14.20
N LEU A 73 -4.43 -3.95 -12.94
CA LEU A 73 -4.81 -2.76 -12.21
C LEU A 73 -3.67 -2.34 -11.29
N VAL A 74 -3.25 -1.08 -11.41
CA VAL A 74 -2.26 -0.45 -10.53
C VAL A 74 -2.90 0.80 -9.92
N VAL A 75 -2.72 0.97 -8.63
CA VAL A 75 -3.21 2.10 -7.85
C VAL A 75 -2.04 2.68 -7.07
N SER A 76 -1.91 4.00 -7.05
CA SER A 76 -1.01 4.70 -6.15
C SER A 76 -1.79 5.72 -5.32
N LEU A 77 -1.66 5.64 -4.00
CA LEU A 77 -2.18 6.61 -3.04
C LEU A 77 -0.98 7.24 -2.33
N SER A 78 -0.85 8.56 -2.41
CA SER A 78 0.16 9.31 -1.66
C SER A 78 -0.45 10.45 -0.88
N PHE A 79 0.17 10.80 0.24
CA PHE A 79 -0.22 11.94 1.08
C PHE A 79 0.91 12.29 2.05
N GLU A 80 0.94 13.55 2.51
CA GLU A 80 1.73 13.94 3.68
C GLU A 80 0.87 13.75 4.93
N ALA A 81 1.48 13.49 6.10
CA ALA A 81 0.73 13.40 7.35
C ALA A 81 1.39 14.17 8.50
N SER A 82 1.46 15.50 8.39
CA SER A 82 2.00 16.35 9.47
C SER A 82 1.25 16.12 10.77
N ARG A 83 1.96 15.71 11.83
CA ARG A 83 1.36 15.28 13.11
C ARG A 83 0.24 14.23 12.94
N TRP A 84 0.36 13.38 11.93
CA TRP A 84 -0.62 12.35 11.57
C TRP A 84 -1.98 12.90 11.10
N GLU A 85 -2.01 14.13 10.62
CA GLU A 85 -3.13 14.72 9.90
C GLU A 85 -2.84 14.64 8.40
N PRO A 86 -3.53 13.77 7.62
CA PRO A 86 -3.31 13.67 6.18
C PRO A 86 -3.58 14.99 5.46
N ALA A 87 -2.72 15.31 4.49
CA ALA A 87 -2.82 16.49 3.66
C ALA A 87 -2.31 16.20 2.25
N VAL A 88 -2.80 16.97 1.28
CA VAL A 88 -2.39 16.88 -0.13
C VAL A 88 -2.50 15.44 -0.67
N PRO A 89 -3.63 14.73 -0.45
CA PRO A 89 -3.76 13.38 -0.98
C PRO A 89 -3.81 13.37 -2.51
N GLU A 90 -3.14 12.39 -3.11
CA GLU A 90 -3.21 12.07 -4.53
C GLU A 90 -3.55 10.59 -4.71
N LEU A 91 -4.51 10.29 -5.59
CA LEU A 91 -4.85 8.93 -5.98
C LEU A 91 -4.82 8.82 -7.50
N ASP A 92 -4.01 7.89 -7.99
CA ASP A 92 -3.94 7.55 -9.40
C ASP A 92 -4.31 6.07 -9.60
N LEU A 93 -5.04 5.79 -10.66
CA LEU A 93 -5.43 4.45 -11.05
C LEU A 93 -5.14 4.24 -12.53
N THR A 94 -4.46 3.14 -12.85
CA THR A 94 -4.23 2.72 -14.24
C THR A 94 -4.72 1.29 -14.42
N ARG A 95 -5.61 1.09 -15.40
CA ARG A 95 -6.06 -0.24 -15.83
C ARG A 95 -5.38 -0.62 -17.13
N TYR A 96 -4.91 -1.87 -17.18
CA TYR A 96 -4.29 -2.46 -18.34
C TYR A 96 -5.16 -3.57 -18.91
N LYS A 97 -5.19 -3.68 -20.24
CA LYS A 97 -5.76 -4.82 -20.96
C LYS A 97 -4.82 -5.20 -22.09
N ASP A 98 -4.42 -6.46 -22.12
CA ASP A 98 -3.48 -6.99 -23.12
C ASP A 98 -2.17 -6.17 -23.22
N GLY A 99 -1.69 -5.67 -22.07
CA GLY A 99 -0.48 -4.85 -21.96
C GLY A 99 -0.63 -3.37 -22.36
N ALA A 100 -1.81 -2.93 -22.79
CA ALA A 100 -2.09 -1.54 -23.11
C ALA A 100 -2.88 -0.85 -21.99
N VAL A 101 -2.59 0.43 -21.74
CA VAL A 101 -3.41 1.27 -20.85
C VAL A 101 -4.78 1.50 -21.51
N VAL A 102 -5.85 1.11 -20.83
CA VAL A 102 -7.22 1.29 -21.30
C VAL A 102 -8.03 2.27 -20.46
N LEU A 103 -7.54 2.58 -19.26
CA LEU A 103 -8.15 3.57 -18.37
C LEU A 103 -7.05 4.16 -17.50
N LYS A 104 -7.08 5.49 -17.36
CA LYS A 104 -6.27 6.21 -16.38
C LYS A 104 -7.15 7.25 -15.70
N LEU A 105 -7.21 7.19 -14.37
CA LEU A 105 -8.04 8.05 -13.55
C LEU A 105 -7.18 8.70 -12.46
N PHE A 106 -7.58 9.90 -12.06
CA PHE A 106 -6.89 10.73 -11.09
C PHE A 106 -7.88 11.36 -10.12
N ALA A 107 -7.49 11.51 -8.86
CA ALA A 107 -8.18 12.35 -7.88
C ALA A 107 -7.14 13.09 -7.02
N ARG A 108 -7.45 14.34 -6.66
CA ARG A 108 -6.65 15.22 -5.80
C ARG A 108 -7.53 15.88 -4.74
N GLU A 109 -6.90 16.55 -3.78
CA GLU A 109 -7.56 17.20 -2.64
C GLU A 109 -8.60 18.24 -3.05
N GLU A 110 -8.32 19.02 -4.10
CA GLU A 110 -9.16 20.15 -4.48
C GLU A 110 -10.53 19.69 -5.00
N ALA A 111 -11.56 20.50 -4.72
CA ALA A 111 -12.95 20.16 -5.04
C ALA A 111 -13.20 20.01 -6.55
N ASP A 112 -12.52 20.79 -7.37
CA ASP A 112 -12.54 20.70 -8.84
C ASP A 112 -11.65 19.57 -9.39
N HIS A 113 -10.86 18.91 -8.54
CA HIS A 113 -9.96 17.82 -8.88
C HIS A 113 -10.31 16.49 -8.21
N GLY A 114 -11.52 16.37 -7.66
CA GLY A 114 -12.06 15.10 -7.17
C GLY A 114 -12.35 15.06 -5.67
N ALA A 115 -12.02 16.12 -4.92
CA ALA A 115 -12.27 16.23 -3.49
C ALA A 115 -11.79 14.99 -2.70
N LEU A 116 -10.61 14.47 -3.08
CA LEU A 116 -10.02 13.31 -2.44
C LEU A 116 -9.69 13.64 -0.99
N SER A 117 -10.06 12.75 -0.08
CA SER A 117 -9.74 12.85 1.34
C SER A 117 -9.19 11.53 1.84
N VAL A 118 -8.27 11.61 2.79
CA VAL A 118 -7.71 10.46 3.51
C VAL A 118 -7.99 10.66 5.00
N THR A 119 -8.43 9.60 5.67
CA THR A 119 -8.55 9.56 7.12
C THR A 119 -7.71 8.41 7.65
N LEU A 120 -6.77 8.72 8.55
CA LEU A 120 -6.05 7.69 9.29
C LEU A 120 -6.88 7.17 10.46
N GLU A 121 -6.85 5.86 10.64
CA GLU A 121 -7.51 5.14 11.73
C GLU A 121 -6.48 4.64 12.75
N GLY A 122 -5.23 4.41 12.31
CA GLY A 122 -4.12 4.06 13.18
C GLY A 122 -2.77 4.22 12.49
N HIS A 123 -1.73 4.43 13.29
CA HIS A 123 -0.34 4.41 12.83
C HIS A 123 0.56 3.87 13.95
N GLU A 124 1.67 3.24 13.57
CA GLU A 124 2.74 2.81 14.47
C GLU A 124 4.08 2.86 13.74
N VAL A 125 5.08 3.49 14.36
CA VAL A 125 6.47 3.51 13.85
C VAL A 125 7.30 2.55 14.71
N ASP A 126 7.97 1.60 14.07
CA ASP A 126 8.93 0.69 14.69
C ASP A 126 10.22 0.65 13.85
N GLY A 127 11.23 1.42 14.29
CA GLY A 127 12.47 1.57 13.56
C GLY A 127 12.26 2.18 12.17
N SER A 128 12.58 1.43 11.12
CA SER A 128 12.38 1.83 9.72
C SER A 128 10.99 1.47 9.18
N MET A 129 10.14 0.84 9.99
CA MET A 129 8.82 0.37 9.55
C MET A 129 7.73 1.32 10.03
N LEU A 130 6.79 1.63 9.14
CA LEU A 130 5.58 2.38 9.43
C LEU A 130 4.36 1.53 9.11
N SER A 131 3.61 1.12 10.14
CA SER A 131 2.30 0.50 9.97
C SER A 131 1.21 1.57 9.97
N LEU A 132 0.28 1.48 9.01
CA LEU A 132 -0.80 2.43 8.79
C LEU A 132 -2.10 1.71 8.51
N ALA A 133 -3.18 2.22 9.09
CA ALA A 133 -4.53 1.86 8.72
C ALA A 133 -5.34 3.13 8.46
N GLY A 134 -6.19 3.10 7.44
CA GLY A 134 -7.02 4.24 7.10
C GLY A 134 -7.98 3.98 5.97
N ARG A 135 -8.64 5.05 5.56
CA ARG A 135 -9.61 5.07 4.46
C ARG A 135 -9.46 6.31 3.61
N PHE A 136 -9.94 6.22 2.39
CA PHE A 136 -10.00 7.34 1.46
C PHE A 136 -11.33 7.36 0.72
N GLU A 137 -11.75 8.55 0.32
CA GLU A 137 -12.92 8.74 -0.54
C GLU A 137 -12.78 10.00 -1.38
N GLY A 138 -13.40 9.98 -2.56
CA GLY A 138 -13.41 11.09 -3.50
C GLY A 138 -14.11 10.71 -4.80
N THR A 139 -13.77 11.43 -5.85
CA THR A 139 -14.22 11.17 -7.22
C THR A 139 -13.03 11.25 -8.15
N MET A 140 -12.87 10.28 -9.05
CA MET A 140 -11.79 10.27 -10.03
C MET A 140 -12.27 10.70 -11.41
N GLY A 141 -11.42 11.43 -12.12
CA GLY A 141 -11.63 11.85 -13.50
C GLY A 141 -10.46 11.49 -14.41
N THR A 142 -10.60 11.74 -15.70
CA THR A 142 -9.51 11.59 -16.67
C THR A 142 -8.60 12.83 -16.66
N SER A 143 -7.41 12.73 -17.25
CA SER A 143 -6.52 13.87 -17.40
C SER A 143 -5.54 13.67 -18.56
N ASP A 144 -5.37 14.71 -19.37
CA ASP A 144 -4.39 14.75 -20.46
C ASP A 144 -3.00 15.20 -20.01
N ASN A 145 -2.86 15.63 -18.74
CA ASN A 145 -1.63 16.18 -18.20
C ASN A 145 -1.29 15.64 -16.81
N PHE A 146 -1.55 14.35 -16.62
CA PHE A 146 -1.10 13.58 -15.46
C PHE A 146 -1.67 14.10 -14.12
N GLY A 147 -2.96 14.43 -14.11
CA GLY A 147 -3.68 14.80 -12.88
C GLY A 147 -3.56 16.27 -12.50
N ARG A 148 -2.88 17.10 -13.29
CA ARG A 148 -2.80 18.54 -13.04
C ARG A 148 -4.12 19.26 -13.32
N ASP A 149 -4.75 18.92 -14.44
CA ASP A 149 -6.11 19.32 -14.78
C ASP A 149 -6.94 18.04 -14.91
N ILE A 150 -7.96 17.87 -14.09
CA ILE A 150 -8.80 16.66 -14.04
C ILE A 150 -10.18 16.96 -14.64
N ASP A 151 -10.55 16.18 -15.64
CA ASP A 151 -11.90 16.23 -16.22
C ASP A 151 -12.84 15.33 -15.44
N LEU A 152 -13.77 15.96 -14.73
CA LEU A 152 -14.81 15.31 -13.92
C LEU A 152 -16.16 15.20 -14.66
N SER A 153 -16.21 15.42 -15.98
CA SER A 153 -17.46 15.32 -16.75
C SER A 153 -18.07 13.90 -16.73
N ASP A 154 -17.23 12.88 -16.75
CA ASP A 154 -17.57 11.46 -16.59
C ASP A 154 -16.96 10.88 -15.29
N ALA A 155 -17.11 11.65 -14.21
CA ALA A 155 -16.57 11.36 -12.89
C ALA A 155 -16.97 9.97 -12.34
N VAL A 156 -16.01 9.27 -11.74
CA VAL A 156 -16.21 7.95 -11.11
C VAL A 156 -16.01 8.05 -9.60
N PRO A 157 -17.05 7.79 -8.78
CA PRO A 157 -16.89 7.75 -7.33
C PRO A 157 -15.86 6.70 -6.91
N VAL A 158 -15.02 7.06 -5.94
CA VAL A 158 -14.02 6.16 -5.39
C VAL A 158 -14.04 6.18 -3.87
N LYS A 159 -13.94 5.00 -3.27
CA LYS A 159 -13.75 4.82 -1.83
C LYS A 159 -12.82 3.66 -1.57
N GLY A 160 -12.18 3.63 -0.42
CA GLY A 160 -11.36 2.48 -0.08
C GLY A 160 -10.78 2.54 1.31
N THR A 161 -10.11 1.45 1.68
CA THR A 161 -9.37 1.29 2.92
C THR A 161 -7.97 0.79 2.62
N PHE A 162 -7.05 1.02 3.54
CA PHE A 162 -5.72 0.43 3.51
C PHE A 162 -5.33 -0.03 4.90
N GLU A 163 -4.62 -1.15 4.95
CA GLU A 163 -3.91 -1.65 6.12
C GLU A 163 -2.57 -2.17 5.61
N VAL A 164 -1.52 -1.40 5.87
CA VAL A 164 -0.20 -1.58 5.24
C VAL A 164 0.93 -1.37 6.24
N THR A 165 2.05 -2.01 5.97
CA THR A 165 3.34 -1.69 6.60
C THR A 165 4.31 -1.29 5.49
N LEU A 166 4.94 -0.12 5.66
CA LEU A 166 5.84 0.50 4.69
C LEU A 166 7.25 0.56 5.26
N GLU A 167 8.24 0.37 4.40
CA GLU A 167 9.65 0.55 4.74
C GLU A 167 10.07 2.01 4.49
N ASN A 168 10.98 2.53 5.31
CA ASN A 168 11.51 3.88 5.15
C ASN A 168 12.50 3.94 3.98
N LEU A 169 12.31 4.92 3.10
CA LEU A 169 13.27 5.27 2.06
C LEU A 169 14.17 6.38 2.63
N ASP A 170 15.25 5.97 3.32
CA ASP A 170 16.25 6.86 3.93
C ASP A 170 16.80 7.93 2.95
#